data_AF-A0A812NRR2-F1
#
_entry.id   AF-A0A812NRR2-F1
#
_cell.length_a   1.000
_cell.length_b   1.000
_cell.length_c   1.000
_cell.angle_alpha   90.00
_cell.angle_beta   90.00
_cell.angle_gamma   90.00
#
_symmetry.space_group_name_H-M   'P 1'
#
loop_
_entity.id
_entity.type
_entity.pdbx_description
1 polymer ?
#
loop_
_entity_poly.entity_id
_entity_poly.type
_entity_poly.pdbx_seq_one_letter_code
_entity_poly.pdbx_strand_id
1 'polypeptide(L)'
;GLPEHEERLKELLREDVAGTAILFPSPDALPAAAMAAVVAGEAPRRIVILDGGWAQCKKMNQWLDPAIPRCFVETATREEFGSTRKYRGQAHRVQTASAFAALWRELQEDPHDVEAVTQGLDAFMSSFEAQMGPAGRLDVLEQRSRHERERKNE
;
A
#
# COMPACT_ATOMS: atom_id res chain seq x y z
N GLY A 1 6.07 18.69 -4.67
CA GLY A 1 7.28 18.23 -3.98
C GLY A 1 8.41 19.16 -4.33
N LEU A 2 9.65 18.73 -4.14
CA LEU A 2 10.80 19.43 -4.74
C LEU A 2 10.78 19.17 -6.25
N PRO A 3 10.73 20.19 -7.12
CA PRO A 3 10.59 19.99 -8.57
C PRO A 3 11.66 19.06 -9.17
N GLU A 4 12.89 19.14 -8.68
CA GLU A 4 14.00 18.27 -9.08
C GLU A 4 13.76 16.77 -8.83
N HIS A 5 13.07 16.42 -7.74
CA HIS A 5 12.73 15.03 -7.44
C HIS A 5 11.62 14.52 -8.36
N GLU A 6 10.69 15.39 -8.74
CA GLU A 6 9.60 15.05 -9.66
C GLU A 6 10.14 14.79 -11.07
N GLU A 7 11.05 15.63 -11.56
CA GLU A 7 11.71 15.41 -12.86
C GLU A 7 12.57 14.14 -12.85
N ARG A 8 13.37 13.92 -11.80
CA ARG A 8 14.15 12.68 -11.66
C ARG A 8 13.27 11.44 -11.64
N LEU A 9 12.12 11.49 -10.97
CA LEU A 9 11.17 10.37 -10.98
C LEU A 9 10.61 10.14 -12.38
N LYS A 10 10.25 11.21 -13.13
CA LYS A 10 9.80 11.08 -14.52
C LYS A 10 10.85 10.43 -15.41
N GLU A 11 12.12 10.80 -15.25
CA GLU A 11 13.23 10.20 -15.99
C GLU A 11 13.33 8.69 -15.70
N LEU A 12 13.36 8.30 -14.43
CA LEU A 12 13.41 6.89 -14.03
C LEU A 12 12.25 6.06 -14.58
N LEU A 13 11.04 6.62 -14.62
CA LEU A 13 9.86 5.93 -15.15
C LEU A 13 9.92 5.73 -16.66
N ARG A 14 10.56 6.64 -17.40
CA ARG A 14 10.74 6.54 -18.86
C ARG A 14 11.77 5.49 -19.26
N GLU A 15 12.73 5.19 -18.40
CA GLU A 15 13.79 4.21 -18.68
C GLU A 15 13.26 2.78 -18.88
N ASP A 16 12.19 2.40 -18.17
CA ASP A 16 11.63 1.05 -18.22
C ASP A 16 10.12 1.05 -17.98
N VAL A 17 9.37 1.64 -18.92
CA VAL A 17 7.90 1.65 -18.87
C VAL A 17 7.34 0.22 -18.84
N ALA A 18 7.91 -0.67 -19.66
CA ALA A 18 7.43 -2.04 -19.78
C ALA A 18 7.62 -2.83 -18.48
N GLY A 19 8.75 -2.68 -17.78
CA GLY A 19 9.05 -3.37 -16.53
C GLY A 19 8.54 -2.67 -15.27
N THR A 20 7.80 -1.56 -15.38
CA THR A 20 7.32 -0.78 -14.23
C THR A 20 5.82 -0.94 -14.03
N ALA A 21 5.38 -1.02 -12.78
CA ALA A 21 3.98 -0.95 -12.39
C ALA A 21 3.75 0.11 -11.31
N ILE A 22 2.54 0.69 -11.27
CA ILE A 22 2.12 1.61 -10.21
C ILE A 22 1.10 0.93 -9.30
N LEU A 23 1.38 0.85 -8.00
CA LEU A 23 0.39 0.40 -7.02
C LEU A 23 -0.63 1.52 -6.78
N PHE A 24 -1.76 1.46 -7.49
CA PHE A 24 -2.85 2.42 -7.38
C PHE A 24 -4.15 1.81 -7.94
N PRO A 25 -5.26 1.77 -7.18
CA PRO A 25 -6.50 1.15 -7.63
C PRO A 25 -7.30 2.10 -8.53
N SER A 26 -6.84 2.29 -9.77
CA SER A 26 -7.59 2.95 -10.85
C SER A 26 -8.62 2.00 -11.48
N PRO A 27 -9.61 2.51 -12.23
CA PRO A 27 -10.63 1.67 -12.86
C PRO A 27 -10.09 0.59 -13.82
N ASP A 28 -8.92 0.84 -14.39
CA ASP A 28 -8.17 -0.04 -15.31
C ASP A 28 -7.06 -0.83 -14.61
N ALA A 29 -6.93 -0.72 -13.29
CA ALA A 29 -5.91 -1.43 -12.54
C ALA A 29 -6.16 -2.93 -12.55
N LEU A 30 -5.07 -3.70 -12.61
CA LEU A 30 -5.11 -5.16 -12.58
C LEU A 30 -4.81 -5.68 -11.17
N PRO A 31 -5.32 -6.87 -10.79
CA PRO A 31 -4.84 -7.54 -9.59
C PRO A 31 -3.32 -7.74 -9.66
N ALA A 32 -2.61 -7.56 -8.55
CA ALA A 32 -1.15 -7.70 -8.53
C ALA A 32 -0.70 -9.10 -9.02
N ALA A 33 -1.43 -10.14 -8.63
CA ALA A 33 -1.19 -11.52 -9.10
C ALA A 33 -1.31 -11.69 -10.63
N ALA A 34 -2.04 -10.80 -11.31
CA ALA A 34 -2.22 -10.84 -12.76
C ALA A 34 -1.16 -10.01 -13.52
N MET A 35 -0.33 -9.22 -12.82
CA MET A 35 0.61 -8.30 -13.46
C MET A 35 1.70 -9.01 -14.28
N ALA A 36 2.16 -10.17 -13.83
CA ALA A 36 3.16 -10.94 -14.55
C ALA A 36 2.70 -11.36 -15.96
N ALA A 37 1.41 -11.58 -16.15
CA ALA A 37 0.86 -11.94 -17.46
C ALA A 37 0.79 -10.75 -18.44
N VAL A 38 0.83 -9.52 -17.92
CA VAL A 38 0.62 -8.29 -18.72
C VAL A 38 1.94 -7.55 -19.00
N VAL A 39 2.93 -7.69 -18.12
CA VAL A 39 4.26 -7.10 -18.28
C VAL A 39 5.15 -8.04 -19.11
N ALA A 40 4.81 -8.21 -20.39
CA ALA A 40 5.55 -9.04 -21.35
C ALA A 40 5.74 -10.51 -20.91
N GLY A 41 4.88 -11.04 -20.05
CA GLY A 41 4.99 -12.40 -19.50
C GLY A 41 5.97 -12.53 -18.34
N GLU A 42 6.51 -11.42 -17.82
CA GLU A 42 7.39 -11.36 -16.66
C GLU A 42 6.76 -10.53 -15.55
N ALA A 43 7.10 -10.81 -14.29
CA ALA A 43 6.75 -9.93 -13.18
C ALA A 43 7.39 -8.54 -13.38
N PRO A 44 6.73 -7.44 -12.94
CA PRO A 44 7.31 -6.11 -13.03
C PRO A 44 8.64 -6.05 -12.26
N ARG A 45 9.70 -5.58 -12.92
CA ARG A 45 11.02 -5.34 -12.30
C ARG A 45 10.99 -4.21 -11.28
N ARG A 46 10.02 -3.30 -11.41
CA ARG A 46 9.87 -2.13 -10.55
C ARG A 46 8.42 -1.89 -10.20
N ILE A 47 8.15 -1.67 -8.92
CA ILE A 47 6.83 -1.22 -8.46
C ILE A 47 6.97 0.13 -7.75
N VAL A 48 6.14 1.08 -8.17
CA VAL A 48 6.07 2.41 -7.59
C VAL A 48 4.85 2.48 -6.68
N ILE A 49 5.08 2.85 -5.43
CA ILE A 49 4.02 2.96 -4.42
C ILE A 49 3.76 4.45 -4.16
N LEU A 50 2.49 4.84 -4.27
CA LEU A 50 2.07 6.22 -4.05
C LEU A 50 1.66 6.43 -2.59
N ASP A 51 2.60 6.86 -1.76
CA ASP A 51 2.36 7.12 -0.35
C ASP A 51 1.80 8.52 -0.08
N GLY A 52 0.77 8.59 0.77
CA GLY A 52 0.15 9.84 1.18
C GLY A 52 -1.36 9.73 1.40
N GLY A 53 -1.99 10.87 1.60
CA GLY A 53 -3.46 10.92 1.68
C GLY A 53 -4.09 10.64 0.31
N TRP A 54 -5.27 10.01 0.28
CA TRP A 54 -5.95 9.62 -0.97
C TRP A 54 -6.05 10.73 -2.05
N ALA A 55 -6.34 11.97 -1.64
CA ALA A 55 -6.39 13.11 -2.57
C ALA A 55 -5.02 13.44 -3.18
N GLN A 56 -3.95 13.27 -2.43
CA GLN A 56 -2.57 13.45 -2.89
C GLN A 56 -2.17 12.30 -3.81
N CYS A 57 -2.47 11.05 -3.46
CA CYS A 57 -2.21 9.88 -4.32
C CYS A 57 -2.93 10.01 -5.66
N LYS A 58 -4.18 10.48 -5.67
CA LYS A 58 -4.91 10.80 -6.92
C LYS A 58 -4.20 11.84 -7.77
N LYS A 59 -3.75 12.94 -7.16
CA LYS A 59 -2.98 13.97 -7.87
C LYS A 59 -1.68 13.42 -8.42
N MET A 60 -0.99 12.56 -7.67
CA MET A 60 0.23 11.90 -8.13
C MET A 60 -0.04 10.99 -9.33
N ASN A 61 -1.06 10.15 -9.25
CA ASN A 61 -1.44 9.27 -10.36
C ASN A 61 -1.82 10.03 -11.65
N GLN A 62 -2.41 11.22 -11.53
CA GLN A 62 -2.85 12.01 -12.70
C GLN A 62 -1.72 12.47 -13.60
N TRP A 63 -0.50 12.69 -13.08
CA TRP A 63 0.62 13.16 -13.89
C TRP A 63 1.56 12.03 -14.32
N LEU A 64 1.45 10.84 -13.72
CA LEU A 64 2.22 9.66 -14.11
C LEU A 64 1.78 9.19 -15.51
N ASP A 65 2.76 8.70 -16.29
CA ASP A 65 2.53 8.23 -17.66
C ASP A 65 1.39 7.19 -17.69
N PRO A 66 0.31 7.40 -18.45
CA PRO A 66 -0.81 6.47 -18.55
C PRO A 66 -0.42 5.11 -19.16
N ALA A 67 0.71 5.02 -19.87
CA ALA A 67 1.18 3.76 -20.45
C ALA A 67 1.74 2.78 -19.40
N ILE A 68 2.11 3.26 -18.21
CA ILE A 68 2.59 2.39 -17.13
C ILE A 68 1.38 1.67 -16.51
N PRO A 69 1.34 0.33 -16.45
CA PRO A 69 0.19 -0.37 -15.88
C PRO A 69 0.00 -0.04 -14.40
N ARG A 70 -1.28 0.06 -14.00
CA ARG A 70 -1.68 0.19 -12.59
C ARG A 70 -2.06 -1.17 -12.05
N CYS A 71 -1.77 -1.41 -10.78
CA CYS A 71 -2.23 -2.58 -10.07
C CYS A 71 -2.90 -2.24 -8.75
N PHE A 72 -3.73 -3.17 -8.28
CA PHE A 72 -4.31 -3.17 -6.94
C PHE A 72 -4.06 -4.52 -6.27
N VAL A 73 -4.28 -4.54 -4.96
CA VAL A 73 -4.16 -5.73 -4.12
C VAL A 73 -5.52 -6.15 -3.60
N GLU A 74 -5.77 -7.44 -3.58
CA GLU A 74 -7.04 -8.04 -3.14
C GLU A 74 -7.01 -8.45 -1.66
N THR A 75 -5.83 -8.80 -1.16
CA THR A 75 -5.64 -9.42 0.16
C THR A 75 -5.31 -8.43 1.26
N ALA A 76 -5.12 -7.15 0.93
CA ALA A 76 -4.82 -6.12 1.90
C ALA A 76 -6.01 -5.90 2.84
N THR A 77 -5.75 -5.94 4.14
CA THR A 77 -6.78 -5.63 5.15
C THR A 77 -6.50 -4.29 5.80
N ARG A 78 -7.56 -3.59 6.22
CA ARG A 78 -7.44 -2.25 6.79
C ARG A 78 -6.88 -2.27 8.20
N GLU A 79 -7.04 -3.37 8.91
CA GLU A 79 -6.69 -3.53 10.32
C GLU A 79 -5.29 -4.12 10.53
N GLU A 80 -4.66 -4.63 9.47
CA GLU A 80 -3.43 -5.42 9.52
C GLU A 80 -2.29 -4.78 10.34
N PHE A 81 -2.13 -3.46 10.18
CA PHE A 81 -1.11 -2.68 10.88
C PHE A 81 -1.74 -1.49 11.62
N GLY A 82 -2.99 -1.65 12.07
CA GLY A 82 -3.79 -0.60 12.71
C GLY A 82 -4.77 0.10 11.76
N SER A 83 -5.77 0.80 12.31
CA SER A 83 -6.84 1.42 11.52
C SER A 83 -6.65 2.93 11.36
N THR A 84 -6.74 3.46 10.14
CA THR A 84 -6.85 4.92 9.96
C THR A 84 -8.30 5.37 10.21
N ARG A 85 -8.48 6.35 11.11
CA ARG A 85 -9.79 6.95 11.45
C ARG A 85 -10.57 7.47 10.24
N LYS A 86 -9.87 7.93 9.21
CA LYS A 86 -10.41 8.73 8.10
C LYS A 86 -11.26 7.93 7.10
N TYR A 87 -11.16 6.60 7.08
CA TYR A 87 -11.73 5.77 6.02
C TYR A 87 -12.69 4.68 6.51
N ARG A 88 -13.38 4.93 7.64
CA ARG A 88 -14.41 4.02 8.17
C ARG A 88 -15.49 3.75 7.11
N GLY A 89 -15.74 2.47 6.81
CA GLY A 89 -16.74 2.02 5.83
C GLY A 89 -16.27 1.97 4.37
N GLN A 90 -14.98 2.20 4.08
CA GLN A 90 -14.43 2.10 2.72
C GLN A 90 -13.40 0.97 2.66
N ALA A 91 -13.87 -0.24 2.36
CA ALA A 91 -13.06 -1.47 2.37
C ALA A 91 -11.80 -1.37 1.49
N HIS A 92 -11.85 -0.65 0.38
CA HIS A 92 -10.74 -0.51 -0.58
C HIS A 92 -9.69 0.54 -0.19
N ARG A 93 -9.80 1.18 0.98
CA ARG A 93 -8.84 2.18 1.45
C ARG A 93 -8.02 1.64 2.62
N VAL A 94 -6.94 0.98 2.25
CA VAL A 94 -5.94 0.43 3.17
C VAL A 94 -4.78 1.41 3.34
N GLN A 95 -4.00 1.22 4.40
CA GLN A 95 -2.73 1.94 4.57
C GLN A 95 -1.68 1.43 3.58
N THR A 96 -0.68 2.27 3.28
CA THR A 96 0.43 1.93 2.39
C THR A 96 1.18 0.68 2.86
N ALA A 97 1.39 0.52 4.17
CA ALA A 97 2.06 -0.67 4.73
C ALA A 97 1.26 -1.95 4.45
N SER A 98 -0.06 -1.95 4.67
CA SER A 98 -0.94 -3.08 4.37
C SER A 98 -0.96 -3.38 2.87
N ALA A 99 -1.03 -2.34 2.04
CA ALA A 99 -1.01 -2.50 0.60
C ALA A 99 0.31 -3.12 0.11
N PHE A 100 1.44 -2.70 0.70
CA PHE A 100 2.76 -3.22 0.38
C PHE A 100 2.95 -4.69 0.81
N ALA A 101 2.53 -5.04 2.02
CA ALA A 101 2.62 -6.43 2.49
C ALA A 101 1.74 -7.39 1.65
N ALA A 102 0.52 -6.97 1.32
CA ALA A 102 -0.38 -7.71 0.44
C ALA A 102 0.19 -7.85 -0.98
N LEU A 103 0.79 -6.78 -1.52
CA LEU A 103 1.42 -6.81 -2.83
C LEU A 103 2.49 -7.89 -2.91
N TRP A 104 3.38 -7.95 -1.92
CA TRP A 104 4.44 -8.96 -1.86
C TRP A 104 3.91 -10.39 -1.84
N ARG A 105 2.82 -10.65 -1.09
CA ARG A 105 2.15 -11.96 -1.09
C ARG A 105 1.57 -12.31 -2.46
N GLU A 106 0.88 -11.34 -3.08
CA GLU A 106 0.18 -11.56 -4.34
C GLU A 106 1.14 -11.74 -5.52
N LEU A 107 2.34 -11.17 -5.43
CA LEU A 107 3.44 -11.41 -6.37
C LEU A 107 4.15 -12.75 -6.15
N GLN A 108 3.74 -13.52 -5.13
CA GLN A 108 4.33 -14.82 -4.79
C GLN A 108 5.83 -14.73 -4.49
N GLU A 109 6.27 -13.64 -3.87
CA GLU A 109 7.61 -13.52 -3.31
C GLU A 109 7.84 -14.59 -2.22
N ASP A 110 9.11 -14.82 -1.86
CA ASP A 110 9.47 -15.84 -0.88
C ASP A 110 8.69 -15.65 0.44
N PRO A 111 7.92 -16.66 0.90
CA PRO A 111 7.10 -16.53 2.11
C PRO A 111 7.88 -16.11 3.35
N HIS A 112 9.17 -16.48 3.46
CA HIS A 112 10.02 -16.08 4.58
C HIS A 112 10.33 -14.58 4.54
N ASP A 113 10.63 -14.04 3.36
CA ASP A 113 10.89 -12.61 3.17
C ASP A 113 9.61 -11.79 3.41
N VAL A 114 8.48 -12.27 2.90
CA VAL A 114 7.15 -11.70 3.16
C VAL A 114 6.85 -11.64 4.65
N GLU A 115 7.11 -12.72 5.38
CA GLU A 115 6.92 -12.78 6.83
C GLU A 115 7.85 -11.79 7.54
N ALA A 116 9.14 -11.76 7.20
CA ALA A 116 10.12 -10.88 7.82
C ALA A 116 9.76 -9.39 7.63
N VAL A 117 9.35 -9.00 6.42
CA VAL A 117 8.90 -7.62 6.14
C VAL A 117 7.62 -7.30 6.88
N THR A 118 6.65 -8.22 6.89
CA THR A 118 5.38 -8.05 7.61
C THR A 118 5.63 -7.83 9.11
N GLN A 119 6.49 -8.65 9.73
CA GLN A 119 6.87 -8.50 11.14
C GLN A 119 7.59 -7.17 11.40
N GLY A 120 8.51 -6.76 10.51
CA GLY A 120 9.21 -5.49 10.61
C GLY A 120 8.26 -4.28 10.54
N LEU A 121 7.28 -4.32 9.63
CA LEU A 121 6.24 -3.30 9.50
C LEU A 121 5.36 -3.23 10.76
N ASP A 122 4.92 -4.38 11.30
CA ASP A 122 4.13 -4.42 12.53
C ASP A 122 4.90 -3.86 13.74
N ALA A 123 6.17 -4.23 13.88
CA ALA A 123 7.05 -3.71 14.94
C ALA A 123 7.27 -2.19 14.81
N PHE A 124 7.50 -1.70 13.58
CA PHE A 124 7.62 -0.27 13.31
C PHE A 124 6.33 0.48 13.66
N MET A 125 5.18 -0.01 13.20
CA MET A 125 3.88 0.63 13.43
C MET A 125 3.53 0.65 14.91
N SER A 126 3.74 -0.46 15.62
CA SER A 126 3.56 -0.54 17.08
C SER A 126 4.47 0.44 17.83
N SER A 127 5.72 0.57 17.41
CA SER A 127 6.67 1.51 18.00
C SER A 127 6.31 2.97 17.71
N PHE A 128 5.87 3.26 16.49
CA PHE A 128 5.42 4.58 16.07
C PHE A 128 4.18 5.01 16.85
N GLU A 129 3.17 4.15 16.97
CA GLU A 129 1.97 4.38 17.78
C GLU A 129 2.33 4.63 19.26
N ALA A 130 3.28 3.86 19.78
CA ALA A 130 3.77 4.06 21.14
C ALA A 130 4.40 5.46 21.33
N GLN A 131 5.08 6.01 20.31
CA GLN A 131 5.72 7.32 20.38
C GLN A 131 4.73 8.50 20.30
N MET A 132 3.51 8.32 19.79
CA MET A 132 2.53 9.41 19.61
C MET A 132 1.92 9.99 20.91
N GLY A 133 2.47 9.66 22.09
CA GLY A 133 2.07 10.21 23.40
C GLY A 133 0.65 9.81 23.85
N PRO A 134 0.20 10.20 25.07
CA PRO A 134 -1.10 9.78 25.62
C PRO A 134 -2.31 10.18 24.76
N ALA A 135 -2.27 11.34 24.10
CA ALA A 135 -3.32 11.78 23.19
C ALA A 135 -3.40 10.93 21.91
N GLY A 136 -2.28 10.42 21.41
CA GLY A 136 -2.25 9.49 20.28
C GLY A 136 -2.48 8.03 20.68
N ARG A 137 -2.07 7.63 21.89
CA ARG A 137 -2.07 6.23 22.38
C ARG A 137 -3.42 5.79 22.97
N LEU A 138 -4.18 6.71 23.59
CA LEU A 138 -5.57 6.45 24.03
C LEU A 138 -6.47 6.11 22.83
N ASP A 139 -6.27 6.80 21.71
CA ASP A 139 -7.02 6.55 20.49
C ASP A 139 -6.78 5.14 19.95
N VAL A 140 -5.56 4.62 20.00
CA VAL A 140 -5.22 3.28 19.47
C VAL A 140 -5.68 2.14 20.39
N LEU A 141 -5.52 2.28 21.71
CA LEU A 141 -5.90 1.21 22.65
C LEU A 141 -7.43 1.06 22.78
N GLU A 142 -8.18 2.17 22.79
CA GLU A 142 -9.65 2.11 22.72
C GLU A 142 -10.13 1.44 21.42
N GLN A 143 -9.39 1.59 20.32
CA GLN A 143 -9.71 0.98 19.03
C GLN A 143 -9.55 -0.55 19.04
N ARG A 144 -8.45 -1.08 19.60
CA ARG A 144 -8.23 -2.54 19.71
C ARG A 144 -9.26 -3.21 20.61
N SER A 145 -9.55 -2.63 21.78
CA SER A 145 -10.53 -3.19 22.72
C SER A 145 -11.97 -3.17 22.20
N ARG A 146 -12.31 -2.25 21.28
CA ARG A 146 -13.64 -2.21 20.65
C ARG A 146 -13.78 -3.29 19.58
N HIS A 147 -12.74 -3.51 18.78
CA HIS A 147 -12.69 -4.58 17.77
C HIS A 147 -12.78 -5.99 18.37
N GLU A 148 -12.10 -6.24 19.50
CA GLU A 148 -12.19 -7.53 20.19
C GLU A 148 -13.58 -7.81 20.79
N ARG A 149 -14.34 -6.78 21.11
CA ARG A 149 -15.73 -6.91 21.59
C ARG A 149 -16.71 -7.11 20.46
N GLU A 150 -16.50 -6.46 19.31
CA GLU A 150 -17.34 -6.62 18.11
C GLU A 150 -17.17 -8.03 17.52
N ARG A 151 -15.94 -8.57 17.45
CA ARG A 151 -15.67 -9.96 17.03
C ARG A 151 -16.25 -11.06 17.95
N LYS A 152 -16.60 -10.73 19.20
CA LYS A 152 -17.20 -11.68 20.14
C LYS A 152 -18.74 -11.72 20.05
N ASN A 153 -19.34 -10.82 19.28
CA ASN A 153 -20.78 -10.67 19.13
C ASN A 153 -21.30 -11.03 17.72
N GLU A 154 -20.41 -11.47 16.83
CA GLU A 154 -20.73 -12.12 15.53
C GLU A 154 -20.55 -13.64 15.67
#